data_AF-A0A377X908-F1
#
_entry.id   AF-A0A377X908-F1
#
_cell.length_a   1.000
_cell.length_b   1.000
_cell.length_c   1.000
_cell.angle_alpha   90.00
_cell.angle_beta   90.00
_cell.angle_gamma   90.00
#
_symmetry.space_group_name_H-M   'P 1'
#
loop_
_entity.id
_entity.type
_entity.pdbx_description
1 polymer ?
#
loop_
_entity_poly.entity_id
_entity_poly.type
_entity_poly.pdbx_seq_one_letter_code
_entity_poly.pdbx_strand_id
1 'polypeptide(L)'
;MTYPSSCAPLVGISRARLPAWALPDGWPTRANGEPLLADLAFRDGRIAALTPTDQPTPGLWDLAGALTLPGLVEPHAHLDKTFTIERCRPAQAGLLAAIHAMHEDRPTLGPGRIFNVGRPPHCPGRQRMA
;
A
#
# COMPACT_ATOMS: atom_id res chain seq x y z
N MET A 1 -13.95 -20.02 9.58
CA MET A 1 -12.77 -19.12 9.56
C MET A 1 -13.14 -17.90 10.37
N THR A 2 -12.73 -17.86 11.63
CA THR A 2 -13.10 -16.80 12.57
C THR A 2 -12.04 -15.72 12.45
N TYR A 3 -12.38 -14.60 11.81
CA TYR A 3 -11.49 -13.44 11.77
C TYR A 3 -11.49 -12.80 13.17
N PRO A 4 -10.32 -12.56 13.79
CA PRO A 4 -10.26 -11.80 15.02
C PRO A 4 -10.86 -10.40 14.78
N SER A 5 -11.63 -9.92 15.75
CA SER A 5 -12.31 -8.63 15.68
C SER A 5 -11.34 -7.49 15.34
N SER A 6 -11.73 -6.66 14.36
CA SER A 6 -11.01 -5.54 13.73
C SER A 6 -10.44 -4.46 14.68
N CYS A 7 -10.67 -4.52 15.98
CA CYS A 7 -10.33 -3.44 16.92
C CYS A 7 -9.05 -3.69 17.72
N ALA A 8 -8.54 -4.91 17.79
CA ALA A 8 -7.28 -5.19 18.46
C ALA A 8 -6.11 -4.92 17.49
N PRO A 9 -5.03 -4.24 17.93
CA PRO A 9 -3.85 -4.08 17.10
C PRO A 9 -3.31 -5.46 16.73
N LEU A 10 -3.01 -5.64 15.44
CA LEU A 10 -2.42 -6.88 14.95
C LEU A 10 -1.07 -7.09 15.61
N VAL A 11 -0.90 -8.21 16.33
CA VAL A 11 0.34 -8.57 17.04
C VAL A 11 1.36 -9.28 16.14
N GLY A 12 0.97 -9.60 14.90
CA GLY A 12 1.86 -10.17 13.88
C GLY A 12 1.10 -10.90 12.77
N ILE A 13 1.87 -11.37 11.79
CA ILE A 13 1.40 -12.18 10.66
C ILE A 13 2.14 -13.51 10.63
N SER A 14 1.47 -14.56 10.16
CA SER A 14 2.02 -15.91 10.08
C SER A 14 2.07 -16.44 8.65
N ARG A 15 3.02 -17.33 8.37
CA ARG A 15 3.22 -17.98 7.07
C ARG A 15 3.31 -16.98 5.90
N ALA A 16 3.99 -15.86 6.12
CA ALA A 16 4.32 -14.89 5.09
C ALA A 16 5.36 -15.47 4.11
N ARG A 17 5.18 -15.25 2.80
CA ARG A 17 6.22 -15.50 1.81
C ARG A 17 7.01 -14.22 1.59
N LEU A 18 8.30 -14.22 1.89
CA LEU A 18 9.17 -13.07 1.72
C LEU A 18 10.03 -13.18 0.45
N PRO A 19 10.35 -12.06 -0.21
CA PRO A 19 11.33 -12.07 -1.29
C PRO A 19 12.72 -12.40 -0.74
N ALA A 20 13.58 -12.99 -1.56
CA ALA A 20 14.89 -13.49 -1.14
C ALA A 20 15.77 -12.42 -0.46
N TRP A 21 15.73 -11.17 -0.96
CA TRP A 21 16.51 -10.07 -0.40
C TRP A 21 16.05 -9.61 1.01
N ALA A 22 14.85 -10.02 1.45
CA ALA A 22 14.31 -9.69 2.76
C ALA A 22 14.56 -10.80 3.81
N LEU A 23 15.14 -11.93 3.39
CA LEU A 23 15.44 -13.05 4.27
C LEU A 23 16.80 -12.83 4.95
N PRO A 24 16.91 -13.07 6.27
CA PRO A 24 18.19 -13.16 6.96
C PRO A 24 19.09 -14.24 6.36
N ASP A 25 20.41 -14.08 6.54
CA ASP A 25 21.39 -15.10 6.16
C ASP A 25 21.10 -16.44 6.87
N GLY A 26 21.27 -17.55 6.14
CA GLY A 26 21.04 -18.89 6.68
C GLY A 26 19.56 -19.28 6.82
N TRP A 27 18.64 -18.57 6.16
CA TRP A 27 17.22 -18.92 6.18
C TRP A 27 16.99 -20.36 5.68
N PRO A 28 16.21 -21.19 6.40
CA PRO A 28 16.01 -22.58 6.02
C PRO A 28 15.21 -22.70 4.73
N THR A 29 15.51 -23.75 3.96
CA THR A 29 14.81 -24.09 2.73
C THR A 29 14.05 -25.41 2.88
N ARG A 30 12.94 -25.52 2.17
CA ARG A 30 12.21 -26.76 1.96
C ARG A 30 13.00 -27.69 1.03
N ALA A 31 12.58 -28.95 0.95
CA ALA A 31 13.21 -29.95 0.08
C ALA A 31 13.23 -29.57 -1.42
N ASN A 32 12.28 -28.74 -1.86
CA ASN A 32 12.22 -28.23 -3.23
C ASN A 32 13.10 -26.98 -3.47
N GLY A 33 13.90 -26.57 -2.48
CA GLY A 33 14.77 -25.40 -2.55
C GLY A 33 14.08 -24.05 -2.29
N GLU A 34 12.77 -24.01 -2.09
CA GLU A 34 12.09 -22.77 -1.70
C GLU A 34 12.41 -22.40 -0.24
N PRO A 35 12.62 -21.11 0.07
CA PRO A 35 12.70 -20.64 1.45
C PRO A 35 11.46 -21.03 2.26
N LEU A 36 11.66 -21.37 3.53
CA LEU A 36 10.55 -21.57 4.46
C LEU A 36 9.75 -20.26 4.61
N LEU A 37 8.45 -20.36 4.93
CA LEU A 37 7.64 -19.17 5.19
C LEU A 37 8.07 -18.53 6.51
N ALA A 38 7.61 -17.31 6.76
CA ALA A 38 7.99 -16.53 7.93
C ALA A 38 6.78 -16.12 8.78
N ASP A 39 6.99 -16.11 10.09
CA ASP A 39 6.16 -15.35 11.01
C ASP A 39 6.85 -14.01 11.30
N LEU A 40 6.07 -12.94 11.32
CA LEU A 40 6.52 -11.62 11.72
C LEU A 40 5.73 -11.19 12.96
N ALA A 41 6.43 -10.99 14.08
CA ALA A 41 5.82 -10.44 15.29
C ALA A 41 5.93 -8.91 15.30
N PHE A 42 4.87 -8.23 15.73
CA PHE A 42 4.82 -6.77 15.81
C PHE A 42 4.81 -6.30 17.26
N ARG A 43 5.61 -5.27 17.56
CA ARG A 43 5.63 -4.59 18.87
C ARG A 43 5.97 -3.13 18.66
N ASP A 44 5.23 -2.24 19.32
CA ASP A 44 5.44 -0.79 19.29
C ASP A 44 5.55 -0.21 17.85
N GLY A 45 4.69 -0.69 16.95
CA GLY A 45 4.65 -0.26 15.55
C GLY A 45 5.84 -0.73 14.70
N ARG A 46 6.62 -1.71 15.17
CA ARG A 46 7.79 -2.27 14.49
C ARG A 46 7.70 -3.77 14.34
N ILE A 47 8.41 -4.30 13.34
CA ILE A 47 8.69 -5.74 13.25
C ILE A 47 9.70 -6.06 14.36
N ALA A 48 9.26 -6.84 15.34
CA ALA A 48 10.04 -7.18 16.54
C ALA A 48 10.80 -8.51 16.38
N ALA A 49 10.25 -9.44 15.60
CA ALA A 49 10.87 -10.72 15.31
C ALA A 49 10.46 -11.21 13.92
N LEU A 50 11.36 -11.98 13.31
CA LEU A 50 11.15 -12.68 12.06
C LEU A 50 11.64 -14.12 12.25
N THR A 51 10.74 -15.09 12.17
CA THR A 51 11.05 -16.50 12.47
C THR A 51 10.54 -17.44 11.37
N PRO A 52 11.32 -18.44 10.94
CA PRO A 52 10.85 -19.42 9.97
C PRO A 52 9.67 -20.24 10.53
N THR A 53 8.67 -20.53 9.70
CA THR A 53 7.53 -21.40 10.04
C THR A 53 6.99 -22.18 8.83
N ASP A 54 6.41 -23.35 9.08
CA ASP A 54 5.63 -24.13 8.13
C ASP A 54 4.16 -24.30 8.54
N GLN A 55 3.82 -24.01 9.79
CA GLN A 55 2.48 -24.13 10.36
C GLN A 55 1.90 -22.76 10.76
N PRO A 56 0.56 -22.60 10.79
CA PRO A 56 -0.07 -21.41 11.32
C PRO A 56 0.24 -21.23 12.81
N THR A 57 0.74 -20.05 13.19
CA THR A 57 1.02 -19.72 14.59
C THR A 57 -0.22 -19.14 15.28
N PRO A 58 -0.71 -19.73 16.38
CA PRO A 58 -1.86 -19.23 17.11
C PRO A 58 -1.67 -17.77 17.56
N GLY A 59 -2.70 -16.94 17.35
CA GLY A 59 -2.70 -15.52 17.71
C GLY A 59 -2.09 -14.59 16.67
N LEU A 60 -1.47 -15.11 15.61
CA LEU A 60 -1.04 -14.32 14.46
C LEU A 60 -2.05 -14.43 13.31
N TRP A 61 -2.09 -13.40 12.44
CA TRP A 61 -2.89 -13.49 11.22
C TRP A 61 -2.17 -14.36 10.20
N ASP A 62 -2.72 -15.54 9.92
CA ASP A 62 -2.21 -16.46 8.92
C ASP A 62 -2.43 -15.97 7.47
N LEU A 63 -1.35 -15.72 6.75
CA LEU A 63 -1.33 -15.28 5.36
C LEU A 63 -1.33 -16.43 4.34
N ALA A 64 -1.25 -17.69 4.80
CA ALA A 64 -1.29 -18.87 3.94
C ALA A 64 -0.29 -18.86 2.77
N GLY A 65 0.90 -18.27 2.97
CA GLY A 65 1.95 -18.20 1.95
C GLY A 65 1.81 -17.05 0.97
N ALA A 66 0.92 -16.08 1.23
CA ALA A 66 0.82 -14.86 0.42
C ALA A 66 2.14 -14.06 0.45
N LEU A 67 2.45 -13.43 -0.69
CA LEU A 67 3.62 -12.57 -0.83
C LEU A 67 3.49 -11.36 0.08
N THR A 68 4.49 -11.17 0.94
CA THR A 68 4.62 -10.02 1.82
C THR A 68 5.78 -9.16 1.35
N LEU A 69 5.47 -7.90 1.05
CA LEU A 69 6.43 -6.89 0.61
C LEU A 69 6.40 -5.73 1.60
N PRO A 70 7.46 -4.91 1.69
CA PRO A 70 7.34 -3.59 2.28
C PRO A 70 6.24 -2.79 1.59
N GLY A 71 5.77 -1.75 2.27
CA GLY A 71 4.85 -0.79 1.67
C GLY A 71 5.43 -0.24 0.36
N LEU A 72 4.58 -0.21 -0.67
CA LEU A 72 4.96 0.40 -1.95
C LEU A 72 5.23 1.89 -1.74
N VAL A 73 6.26 2.40 -2.40
CA VAL A 73 6.66 3.81 -2.36
C VAL A 73 6.32 4.45 -3.68
N GLU A 74 5.72 5.65 -3.63
CA GLU A 74 5.49 6.50 -4.79
C GLU A 74 6.60 7.57 -4.85
N PRO A 75 7.66 7.35 -5.66
CA PRO A 75 8.80 8.27 -5.69
C PRO A 75 8.53 9.54 -6.50
N HIS A 76 7.54 9.54 -7.40
CA HIS A 76 7.27 10.68 -8.28
C HIS A 76 5.77 10.80 -8.60
N ALA A 77 5.10 11.69 -7.86
CA ALA A 77 3.72 12.06 -8.12
C ALA A 77 3.54 13.58 -8.17
N HIS A 78 2.69 14.03 -9.10
CA HIS A 78 2.18 15.40 -9.14
C HIS A 78 0.81 15.45 -8.45
N LEU A 79 0.82 15.51 -7.12
CA LEU A 79 -0.41 15.56 -6.31
C LEU A 79 -1.20 16.87 -6.53
N ASP A 80 -0.51 17.94 -6.92
CA ASP A 80 -1.08 19.22 -7.32
C ASP A 80 -1.88 19.14 -8.64
N LYS A 81 -1.66 18.11 -9.46
CA LYS A 81 -2.28 17.90 -10.77
C LYS A 81 -3.17 16.67 -10.84
N THR A 82 -3.33 15.92 -9.75
CA THR A 82 -4.18 14.73 -9.76
C THR A 82 -5.67 15.08 -9.89
N PHE A 83 -6.51 14.19 -10.42
CA PHE A 83 -7.96 14.42 -10.63
C PHE A 83 -8.33 15.73 -11.37
N THR A 84 -7.46 16.25 -12.24
CA THR A 84 -7.70 17.49 -13.00
C THR A 84 -8.19 17.27 -14.43
N ILE A 85 -8.16 16.03 -14.92
CA ILE A 85 -8.36 15.71 -16.34
C ILE A 85 -9.70 16.17 -16.92
N GLU A 86 -10.76 16.25 -16.11
CA GLU A 86 -12.07 16.71 -16.56
C GLU A 86 -12.13 18.22 -16.83
N ARG A 87 -11.36 19.03 -16.09
CA ARG A 87 -11.34 20.49 -16.24
C ARG A 87 -10.13 21.01 -17.02
N CYS A 88 -9.02 20.28 -16.98
CA CYS A 88 -7.73 20.65 -17.55
C CYS A 88 -7.31 19.63 -18.62
N ARG A 89 -8.22 19.35 -19.55
CA ARG A 89 -8.00 18.36 -20.61
C ARG A 89 -7.16 18.97 -21.74
N PRO A 90 -6.02 18.36 -22.11
CA PRO A 90 -5.23 18.85 -23.22
C PRO A 90 -6.01 18.76 -24.54
N ALA A 91 -5.92 19.80 -25.38
CA ALA A 91 -6.56 19.82 -26.70
C ALA A 91 -5.94 18.82 -27.70
N GLN A 92 -4.70 18.40 -27.44
CA GLN A 92 -3.95 17.43 -28.25
C GLN A 92 -3.20 16.46 -27.33
N ALA A 93 -2.86 15.28 -27.85
CA ALA A 93 -2.01 14.34 -27.13
C ALA A 93 -0.56 14.86 -27.03
N GLY A 94 0.11 14.50 -25.95
CA GLY A 94 1.53 14.78 -25.75
C GLY A 94 1.83 15.72 -24.59
N LEU A 95 3.11 15.74 -24.19
CA LEU A 95 3.57 16.44 -23.00
C LEU A 95 3.35 17.96 -23.09
N LEU A 96 3.67 18.58 -24.23
CA LEU A 96 3.60 20.04 -24.37
C LEU A 96 2.15 20.56 -24.30
N ALA A 97 1.21 19.84 -24.90
CA ALA A 97 -0.21 20.16 -24.81
C ALA A 97 -0.72 20.03 -23.36
N ALA A 98 -0.24 19.03 -22.61
CA ALA A 98 -0.57 18.88 -21.21
C ALA A 98 0.01 19.99 -20.32
N ILE A 99 1.25 20.40 -20.57
CA ILE A 99 1.87 21.54 -19.87
C ILE A 99 1.08 22.82 -20.16
N HIS A 100 0.69 23.05 -21.42
CA HIS A 100 -0.07 24.23 -21.80
C HIS A 100 -1.42 24.30 -21.08
N ALA A 101 -2.19 23.20 -21.08
CA ALA A 101 -3.45 23.12 -20.35
C ALA A 101 -3.25 23.40 -18.84
N MET A 102 -2.20 22.86 -18.23
CA MET A 102 -1.90 23.11 -16.81
C MET A 102 -1.52 24.57 -16.53
N HIS A 103 -0.83 25.24 -17.46
CA HIS A 103 -0.55 26.67 -17.34
C HIS A 103 -1.82 27.51 -17.43
N GLU A 104 -2.77 27.14 -18.28
CA GLU A 104 -4.08 27.78 -18.39
C GLU A 104 -4.95 27.55 -17.15
N ASP A 105 -4.90 26.37 -16.53
CA ASP A 105 -5.62 26.07 -15.29
C ASP A 105 -4.98 26.70 -14.05
N ARG A 106 -3.68 27.03 -14.09
CA ARG A 106 -2.91 27.54 -12.93
C ARG A 106 -3.61 28.68 -12.16
N PRO A 107 -4.21 29.70 -12.81
CA PRO A 107 -4.90 30.78 -12.09
C PRO A 107 -6.09 30.30 -11.24
N THR A 108 -6.66 29.13 -11.53
CA THR A 108 -7.79 28.57 -10.76
C THR A 108 -7.33 27.85 -9.49
N LEU A 109 -6.02 27.58 -9.33
CA LEU A 109 -5.43 26.85 -8.21
C LEU A 109 -5.34 27.73 -6.96
N GLY A 110 -6.44 27.80 -6.20
CA GLY A 110 -6.44 28.33 -4.83
C GLY A 110 -6.03 27.28 -3.78
N PRO A 111 -5.67 27.69 -2.55
CA PRO A 111 -5.23 26.78 -1.48
C PRO A 111 -6.22 25.65 -1.23
N GLY A 112 -7.51 25.98 -1.06
CA GLY A 112 -8.57 24.99 -0.83
C GLY A 112 -8.82 24.04 -2.00
N ARG A 113 -8.40 24.39 -3.23
CA ARG A 113 -8.44 23.46 -4.36
C ARG A 113 -7.24 22.53 -4.34
N ILE A 114 -6.01 23.03 -4.16
CA ILE A 114 -4.81 22.16 -4.13
C ILE A 114 -4.96 21.04 -3.09
N PHE A 115 -5.47 21.34 -1.89
CA PHE A 115 -5.72 20.32 -0.87
C PHE A 115 -6.80 19.29 -1.24
N ASN A 116 -7.81 19.70 -2.03
CA ASN A 116 -8.93 18.83 -2.42
C ASN A 116 -8.76 18.20 -3.81
N VAL A 117 -7.78 18.66 -4.60
CA VAL A 117 -7.41 18.10 -5.90
C VAL A 117 -6.95 16.65 -5.76
N GLY A 118 -6.52 16.21 -4.58
CA GLY A 118 -6.23 14.81 -4.22
C GLY A 118 -7.42 13.98 -3.71
N ARG A 119 -8.62 14.55 -3.61
CA ARG A 119 -9.82 13.82 -3.18
C ARG A 119 -10.58 13.33 -4.41
N PRO A 120 -10.95 12.04 -4.50
CA PRO A 120 -11.86 11.59 -5.55
C PRO A 120 -13.19 12.37 -5.43
N PRO A 121 -13.88 12.61 -6.56
CA PRO A 121 -15.20 13.22 -6.53
C PRO A 121 -16.10 12.45 -5.56
N HIS A 122 -16.97 13.18 -4.85
CA HIS A 122 -17.87 12.60 -3.87
C HIS A 122 -18.77 11.58 -4.59
N CYS A 123 -18.55 10.28 -4.38
CA CYS A 123 -19.53 9.27 -4.77
C CYS A 123 -20.80 9.53 -3.93
N PRO A 124 -21.94 9.87 -4.53
CA PRO A 124 -23.20 9.94 -3.80
C PRO A 124 -23.51 8.52 -3.29
N GLY A 125 -23.67 8.34 -1.98
CA GLY A 125 -24.14 7.07 -1.39
C GLY A 125 -23.20 6.32 -0.46
N ARG A 126 -21.95 6.75 -0.23
CA ARG A 126 -21.08 6.12 0.77
C ARG A 126 -21.10 6.92 2.08
N GLN A 127 -22.08 6.65 2.93
CA GLN A 127 -22.06 7.09 4.34
C GLN A 127 -20.83 6.47 5.03
N ARG A 128 -20.07 7.30 5.73
CA ARG A 128 -19.03 6.82 6.66
C ARG A 128 -19.76 6.15 7.82
N MET A 129 -19.63 4.83 7.96
CA MET A 129 -19.92 4.20 9.26
C MET A 129 -18.82 4.67 10.22
N ALA A 130 -19.28 5.26 11.32
CA ALA A 130 -18.46 5.66 12.46
C ALA A 130 -17.91 4.42 13.20
#